data_AF-A0ABC9G3A5-F1
#
_entry.id   AF-A0ABC9G3A5-F1
#
_cell.length_a   1.000
_cell.length_b   1.000
_cell.length_c   1.000
_cell.angle_alpha   90.00
_cell.angle_beta   90.00
_cell.angle_gamma   90.00
#
_symmetry.space_group_name_H-M   'P 1'
#
loop_
_entity.id
_entity.type
_entity.pdbx_description
1 polymer ?
#
loop_
_entity_poly.entity_id
_entity_poly.type
_entity_poly.pdbx_seq_one_letter_code
_entity_poly.pdbx_strand_id
1 'polypeptide(L)'
;MATHLRSISLPTRPHSLVLKAEQELHRLRFRASPSPSPPSAQALCALLQDLGDLHEYAEEVVRLPSNWDALRLPRHRPLVERELEGSVALLDLCAAARDGLAAAKDHVRDLRSALRRAPPPRAEAAVGGGRLLEAYAASLKKVSRAIRRECGKRAAAAETRGGDESCGAPRPVAMLAEVREITVSLLQSCVDALLRQAVGVRPTSATASSSRWSLVSRALTYSRSMSMASGEDKEGARADADEPVLGSFCNTTTKDAASGDGLLKAQSQLQSLEGCIEGLEDGLERLFRNLIKSRVCLLDCVSL
;
A
#
# COMPACT_ATOMS: atom_id res chain seq x y z
N MET A 1 -13.31 31.18 -61.60
CA MET A 1 -13.90 30.54 -60.41
C MET A 1 -12.78 30.27 -59.43
N ALA A 2 -12.74 30.99 -58.30
CA ALA A 2 -11.69 30.85 -57.30
C ALA A 2 -11.90 29.57 -56.49
N THR A 3 -10.92 28.68 -56.49
CA THR A 3 -10.95 27.44 -55.70
C THR A 3 -10.45 27.73 -54.28
N HIS A 4 -11.34 27.52 -53.30
CA HIS A 4 -11.00 27.58 -51.89
C HIS A 4 -10.17 26.35 -51.53
N LEU A 5 -8.85 26.49 -51.42
CA LEU A 5 -7.98 25.46 -50.85
C LEU A 5 -8.28 25.36 -49.35
N ARG A 6 -9.01 24.33 -48.94
CA ARG A 6 -9.19 23.97 -47.52
C ARG A 6 -7.96 23.19 -47.08
N SER A 7 -7.17 23.80 -46.20
CA SER A 7 -6.05 23.14 -45.52
C SER A 7 -6.54 21.94 -44.73
N ILE A 8 -6.12 20.75 -45.14
CA ILE A 8 -6.27 19.51 -44.38
C ILE A 8 -5.16 19.48 -43.33
N SER A 9 -5.43 19.99 -42.12
CA SER A 9 -4.53 19.79 -40.98
C SER A 9 -4.54 18.31 -40.61
N LEU A 10 -3.44 17.61 -40.86
CA LEU A 10 -3.19 16.29 -40.29
C LEU A 10 -3.29 16.37 -38.77
N PRO A 11 -3.85 15.36 -38.08
CA PRO A 11 -3.89 15.37 -36.62
C PRO A 11 -2.46 15.50 -36.10
N THR A 12 -2.25 16.46 -35.19
CA THR A 12 -0.96 16.69 -34.53
C THR A 12 -0.54 15.41 -33.83
N ARG A 13 0.62 14.87 -34.22
CA ARG A 13 1.17 13.68 -33.55
C ARG A 13 1.44 14.04 -32.09
N PRO A 14 0.93 13.26 -31.11
CA PRO A 14 1.19 13.52 -29.70
C PRO A 14 2.70 13.48 -29.42
N HIS A 15 3.15 14.37 -28.54
CA HIS A 15 4.55 14.48 -28.15
C HIS A 15 5.03 13.13 -27.55
N SER A 16 6.26 12.72 -27.86
CA SER A 16 6.82 11.41 -27.44
C SER A 16 6.76 11.21 -25.91
N LEU A 17 6.99 12.27 -25.15
CA LEU A 17 6.85 12.29 -23.70
C LEU A 17 5.42 11.97 -23.22
N VAL A 18 4.39 12.52 -23.88
CA VAL A 18 2.99 12.28 -23.51
C VAL A 18 2.66 10.81 -23.70
N LEU A 19 3.07 10.23 -24.83
CA LEU A 19 2.87 8.81 -25.10
C LEU A 19 3.58 7.92 -24.07
N LYS A 20 4.80 8.28 -23.67
CA LYS A 20 5.55 7.55 -22.65
C LYS A 20 4.85 7.60 -21.29
N ALA A 21 4.41 8.79 -20.87
CA ALA A 21 3.67 8.97 -19.62
C ALA A 21 2.36 8.17 -19.61
N GLU A 22 1.63 8.16 -20.72
CA GLU A 22 0.41 7.36 -20.88
C GLU A 22 0.69 5.86 -20.78
N GLN A 23 1.74 5.37 -21.44
CA GLN A 23 2.14 3.96 -21.37
C GLN A 23 2.48 3.55 -19.94
N GLU A 24 3.27 4.36 -19.23
CA GLU A 24 3.62 4.10 -17.82
C GLU A 24 2.41 4.15 -16.91
N LEU A 25 1.48 5.07 -17.15
CA LEU A 25 0.22 5.17 -16.43
C LEU A 25 -0.64 3.91 -16.60
N HIS A 26 -0.80 3.42 -17.83
CA HIS A 26 -1.52 2.17 -18.10
C HIS A 26 -0.81 0.95 -17.50
N ARG A 27 0.53 0.88 -17.60
CA ARG A 27 1.35 -0.18 -17.01
C ARG A 27 1.15 -0.24 -15.50
N LEU A 28 1.22 0.90 -14.81
CA LEU A 28 1.03 0.99 -13.36
C LEU A 28 -0.39 0.65 -12.95
N ARG A 29 -1.41 1.13 -13.67
CA ARG A 29 -2.80 0.73 -13.42
C ARG A 29 -3.00 -0.77 -13.47
N PHE A 30 -2.46 -1.41 -14.52
CA PHE A 30 -2.59 -2.84 -14.68
C PHE A 30 -1.96 -3.58 -13.50
N ARG A 31 -0.78 -3.16 -13.04
CA ARG A 31 -0.09 -3.78 -11.91
C ARG A 31 -0.72 -3.46 -10.54
N ALA A 32 -1.32 -2.28 -10.39
CA ALA A 32 -2.02 -1.86 -9.18
C ALA A 32 -3.46 -2.39 -9.10
N SER A 33 -3.95 -3.03 -10.17
CA SER A 33 -5.27 -3.63 -10.22
C SER A 33 -5.43 -4.73 -9.16
N PRO A 34 -6.63 -4.91 -8.57
CA PRO A 34 -6.87 -5.98 -7.60
C PRO A 34 -6.53 -7.36 -8.17
N SER A 35 -5.46 -7.96 -7.63
CA SER A 35 -5.04 -9.33 -7.90
C SER A 35 -5.56 -10.27 -6.81
N PRO A 36 -5.92 -11.53 -7.14
CA PRO A 36 -6.30 -12.54 -6.15
C PRO A 36 -5.14 -12.86 -5.18
N SER A 37 -3.89 -12.69 -5.62
CA SER A 37 -2.72 -12.82 -4.76
C SER A 37 -2.25 -11.45 -4.25
N PRO A 38 -1.97 -11.31 -2.94
CA PRO A 38 -1.44 -10.07 -2.40
C PRO A 38 -0.02 -9.82 -2.97
N PRO A 39 0.30 -8.58 -3.37
CA PRO A 39 1.66 -8.24 -3.75
C PRO A 39 2.60 -8.39 -2.56
N SER A 40 3.83 -8.84 -2.82
CA SER A 40 4.86 -8.90 -1.80
C SER A 40 5.25 -7.49 -1.34
N ALA A 41 5.82 -7.39 -0.13
CA ALA A 41 6.41 -6.16 0.40
C ALA A 41 7.32 -5.45 -0.62
N GLN A 42 8.21 -6.23 -1.25
CA GLN A 42 9.16 -5.71 -2.22
C GLN A 42 8.49 -5.27 -3.53
N ALA A 43 7.44 -5.98 -3.97
CA ALA A 43 6.64 -5.55 -5.11
C ALA A 43 5.94 -4.21 -4.84
N LEU A 44 5.43 -3.98 -3.63
CA LEU A 44 4.81 -2.72 -3.24
C LEU A 44 5.81 -1.56 -3.21
N CYS A 45 7.03 -1.79 -2.69
CA CYS A 45 8.09 -0.78 -2.73
C CYS A 45 8.46 -0.41 -4.17
N ALA A 46 8.60 -1.41 -5.05
CA ALA A 46 8.85 -1.18 -6.47
C ALA A 46 7.71 -0.40 -7.14
N LEU A 47 6.45 -0.72 -6.83
CA LEU A 47 5.29 0.02 -7.35
C LEU A 47 5.27 1.48 -6.88
N LEU A 48 5.65 1.76 -5.63
CA LEU A 48 5.76 3.14 -5.13
C LEU A 48 6.89 3.90 -5.83
N GLN A 49 8.01 3.23 -6.12
CA GLN A 49 9.11 3.83 -6.88
C GLN A 49 8.68 4.16 -8.32
N ASP A 50 8.09 3.19 -9.02
CA ASP A 50 7.52 3.38 -10.36
C ASP A 50 6.48 4.53 -10.36
N LEU A 51 5.65 4.62 -9.32
CA LEU A 51 4.68 5.72 -9.18
C LEU A 51 5.37 7.07 -9.00
N GLY A 52 6.47 7.13 -8.25
CA GLY A 52 7.30 8.33 -8.13
C GLY A 52 7.79 8.81 -9.49
N ASP A 53 8.28 7.89 -10.34
CA ASP A 53 8.70 8.18 -11.72
C ASP A 53 7.51 8.67 -12.57
N LEU A 54 6.33 8.07 -12.42
CA LEU A 54 5.12 8.50 -13.14
C LEU A 54 4.70 9.93 -12.78
N HIS A 55 4.81 10.33 -11.52
CA HIS A 55 4.56 11.71 -11.11
C HIS A 55 5.55 12.69 -11.74
N GLU A 56 6.81 12.29 -11.87
CA GLU A 56 7.85 13.09 -12.53
C GLU A 56 7.55 13.23 -14.03
N TYR A 57 7.20 12.15 -14.72
CA TYR A 57 6.75 12.21 -16.13
C TYR A 57 5.49 13.07 -16.31
N ALA A 58 4.51 12.95 -15.41
CA ALA A 58 3.30 13.75 -15.47
C ALA A 58 3.59 15.25 -15.30
N GLU A 59 4.51 15.61 -14.40
CA GLU A 59 4.98 16.98 -14.24
C GLU A 59 5.67 17.51 -15.52
N GLU A 60 6.56 16.72 -16.12
CA GLU A 60 7.20 17.10 -17.39
C GLU A 60 6.18 17.29 -18.52
N VAL A 61 5.14 16.44 -18.58
CA VAL A 61 4.03 16.59 -19.52
C VAL A 61 3.29 17.91 -19.30
N VAL A 62 3.02 18.29 -18.05
CA VAL A 62 2.37 19.58 -17.73
C VAL A 62 3.22 20.75 -18.25
N ARG A 63 4.55 20.69 -18.11
CA ARG A 63 5.48 21.76 -18.52
C ARG A 63 5.65 21.94 -20.02
N LEU A 64 5.09 21.05 -20.85
CA LEU A 64 5.15 21.23 -22.31
C LEU A 64 4.45 22.55 -22.71
N PRO A 65 5.03 23.38 -23.59
CA PRO A 65 4.46 24.69 -23.93
C PRO A 65 3.00 24.61 -24.39
N SER A 66 2.67 23.66 -25.26
CA SER A 66 1.30 23.44 -25.74
C SER A 66 0.30 23.10 -24.62
N ASN A 67 0.79 22.44 -23.58
CA ASN A 67 -0.02 22.03 -22.43
C ASN A 67 -0.19 23.20 -21.46
N TRP A 68 0.87 23.96 -21.18
CA TRP A 68 0.80 25.20 -20.42
C TRP A 68 -0.17 26.22 -21.04
N ASP A 69 -0.08 26.45 -22.36
CA ASP A 69 -0.98 27.35 -23.07
C ASP A 69 -2.44 26.88 -22.96
N ALA A 70 -2.67 25.56 -23.07
CA ALA A 70 -3.98 24.99 -22.87
C ALA A 70 -4.49 25.18 -21.44
N LEU A 71 -3.66 25.00 -20.42
CA LEU A 71 -4.05 25.13 -19.01
C LEU A 71 -4.38 26.56 -18.60
N ARG A 72 -3.75 27.56 -19.23
CA ARG A 72 -4.00 28.99 -19.00
C ARG A 72 -5.33 29.50 -19.56
N LEU A 73 -5.99 28.73 -20.42
CA LEU A 73 -7.28 29.14 -20.97
C LEU A 73 -8.30 29.36 -19.84
N PRO A 74 -9.02 30.50 -19.80
CA PRO A 74 -9.95 30.82 -18.71
C PRO A 74 -11.00 29.73 -18.45
N ARG A 75 -11.44 29.04 -19.50
CA ARG A 75 -12.39 27.91 -19.41
C ARG A 75 -11.85 26.69 -18.64
N HIS A 76 -10.53 26.51 -18.57
CA HIS A 76 -9.91 25.38 -17.86
C HIS A 76 -9.50 25.73 -16.43
N ARG A 77 -9.52 27.01 -16.04
CA ARG A 77 -9.14 27.46 -14.69
C ARG A 77 -9.84 26.68 -13.56
N PRO A 78 -11.17 26.45 -13.59
CA PRO A 78 -11.84 25.67 -12.54
C PRO A 78 -11.35 24.22 -12.44
N LEU A 79 -10.95 23.63 -13.57
CA LEU A 79 -10.43 22.27 -13.63
C LEU A 79 -9.03 22.19 -13.01
N VAL A 80 -8.19 23.21 -13.25
CA VAL A 80 -6.85 23.31 -12.64
C VAL A 80 -6.94 23.61 -11.15
N GLU A 81 -7.84 24.50 -10.73
CA GLU A 81 -8.09 24.80 -9.31
C GLU A 81 -8.56 23.53 -8.56
N ARG A 82 -9.46 22.74 -9.16
CA ARG A 82 -9.86 21.43 -8.61
C ARG A 82 -8.69 20.45 -8.52
N GLU A 83 -7.83 20.40 -9.53
CA GLU A 83 -6.65 19.54 -9.51
C GLU A 83 -5.67 19.97 -8.41
N LEU A 84 -5.50 21.28 -8.20
CA LEU A 84 -4.74 21.85 -7.10
C LEU A 84 -5.36 21.47 -5.74
N GLU A 85 -6.67 21.57 -5.56
CA GLU A 85 -7.33 21.09 -4.33
C GLU A 85 -7.08 19.59 -4.11
N GLY A 86 -7.22 18.78 -5.16
CA GLY A 86 -6.93 17.35 -5.14
C GLY A 86 -5.47 17.02 -4.77
N SER A 87 -4.52 17.86 -5.19
CA SER A 87 -3.10 17.72 -4.81
C SER A 87 -2.87 17.99 -3.31
N VAL A 88 -3.58 18.94 -2.70
CA VAL A 88 -3.49 19.18 -1.24
C VAL A 88 -4.01 17.97 -0.48
N ALA A 89 -5.19 17.48 -0.86
CA ALA A 89 -5.76 16.30 -0.26
C ALA A 89 -4.82 15.09 -0.35
N LEU A 90 -4.13 14.92 -1.48
CA LEU A 90 -3.16 13.84 -1.64
C LEU A 90 -1.90 14.04 -0.77
N LEU A 91 -1.41 15.27 -0.61
CA LEU A 91 -0.30 15.59 0.30
C LEU A 91 -0.67 15.28 1.76
N ASP A 92 -1.88 15.65 2.19
CA ASP A 92 -2.40 15.34 3.52
C ASP A 92 -2.50 13.83 3.77
N LEU A 93 -2.94 13.07 2.75
CA LEU A 93 -2.94 11.61 2.81
C LEU A 93 -1.53 11.02 2.92
N CYS A 94 -0.57 11.55 2.16
CA CYS A 94 0.82 11.11 2.24
C CYS A 94 1.42 11.41 3.62
N ALA A 95 1.13 12.57 4.20
CA ALA A 95 1.54 12.91 5.56
C ALA A 95 0.94 11.95 6.59
N ALA A 96 -0.38 11.71 6.54
CA ALA A 96 -1.04 10.76 7.43
C ALA A 96 -0.51 9.32 7.27
N ALA A 97 -0.17 8.91 6.04
CA ALA A 97 0.44 7.62 5.76
C ALA A 97 1.85 7.51 6.36
N ARG A 98 2.70 8.53 6.19
CA ARG A 98 4.04 8.58 6.80
C ARG A 98 3.97 8.48 8.31
N ASP A 99 3.11 9.27 8.96
CA ASP A 99 2.96 9.24 10.42
C ASP A 99 2.46 7.88 10.92
N GLY A 100 1.51 7.27 10.20
CA GLY A 100 0.97 5.97 10.55
C GLY A 100 1.96 4.82 10.36
N LEU A 101 2.78 4.87 9.30
CA LEU A 101 3.84 3.91 9.05
C LEU A 101 4.98 4.05 10.07
N ALA A 102 5.38 5.27 10.42
CA ALA A 102 6.38 5.52 11.46
C ALA A 102 5.95 4.91 12.80
N ALA A 103 4.70 5.17 13.22
CA ALA A 103 4.14 4.57 14.43
C ALA A 103 4.05 3.04 14.33
N ALA A 104 3.66 2.50 13.17
CA ALA A 104 3.63 1.05 12.95
C ALA A 104 5.04 0.43 13.08
N LYS A 105 6.06 1.08 12.50
CA LYS A 105 7.45 0.66 12.58
C LYS A 105 7.97 0.65 14.02
N ASP A 106 7.65 1.67 14.80
CA ASP A 106 8.02 1.73 16.21
C ASP A 106 7.39 0.58 17.00
N HIS A 107 6.11 0.25 16.76
CA HIS A 107 5.47 -0.91 17.38
C HIS A 107 6.11 -2.25 16.95
N VAL A 108 6.58 -2.37 15.71
CA VAL A 108 7.35 -3.53 15.25
C VAL A 108 8.70 -3.63 15.99
N ARG A 109 9.41 -2.51 16.15
CA ARG A 109 10.67 -2.45 16.92
C ARG A 109 10.45 -2.82 18.39
N ASP A 110 9.36 -2.34 18.99
CA ASP A 110 8.96 -2.69 20.34
C ASP A 110 8.67 -4.19 20.47
N LEU A 111 7.91 -4.78 19.53
CA LEU A 111 7.65 -6.22 19.47
C LEU A 111 8.94 -7.03 19.38
N ARG A 112 9.86 -6.64 18.48
CA ARG A 112 11.18 -7.28 18.35
C ARG A 112 11.97 -7.19 19.65
N SER A 113 11.95 -6.03 20.30
CA SER A 113 12.66 -5.81 21.56
C SER A 113 12.09 -6.67 22.69
N ALA A 114 10.76 -6.79 22.78
CA ALA A 114 10.07 -7.61 23.76
C ALA A 114 10.37 -9.10 23.56
N LEU A 115 10.37 -9.59 22.32
CA LEU A 115 10.74 -10.97 22.00
C LEU A 115 12.18 -11.30 22.38
N ARG A 116 13.14 -10.38 22.15
CA ARG A 116 14.54 -10.58 22.57
C ARG A 116 14.72 -10.59 24.09
N ARG A 117 13.90 -9.82 24.82
CA ARG A 117 14.01 -9.66 26.28
C ARG A 117 13.21 -10.67 27.08
N ALA A 118 12.32 -11.45 26.46
CA ALA A 118 11.44 -12.39 27.16
C ALA A 118 12.12 -13.76 27.35
N PRO A 119 12.60 -14.13 28.55
CA PRO A 119 12.97 -15.52 28.85
C PRO A 119 11.71 -16.40 28.95
N PRO A 120 11.79 -17.71 28.60
CA PRO A 120 10.69 -18.63 28.85
C PRO A 120 10.52 -18.88 30.37
N PRO A 121 9.29 -19.06 30.92
CA PRO A 121 7.95 -18.91 30.34
C PRO A 121 7.12 -17.87 31.10
N ARG A 122 6.64 -16.77 30.49
CA ARG A 122 5.69 -15.87 31.17
C ARG A 122 4.60 -15.30 30.25
N ALA A 123 3.35 -15.58 30.63
CA ALA A 123 2.12 -15.08 30.02
C ALA A 123 2.04 -13.54 29.96
N GLU A 124 2.77 -12.82 30.83
CA GLU A 124 2.84 -11.36 30.81
C GLU A 124 3.48 -10.79 29.53
N ALA A 125 4.48 -11.49 28.97
CA ALA A 125 5.09 -11.10 27.70
C ALA A 125 4.12 -11.30 26.52
N ALA A 126 3.23 -12.29 26.59
CA ALA A 126 2.20 -12.53 25.58
C ALA A 126 1.11 -11.45 25.58
N VAL A 127 0.70 -10.98 26.77
CA VAL A 127 -0.26 -9.86 26.90
C VAL A 127 0.33 -8.55 26.37
N GLY A 128 1.61 -8.27 26.66
CA GLY A 128 2.33 -7.10 26.14
C GLY A 128 2.46 -7.13 24.60
N GLY A 129 2.84 -8.28 24.03
CA GLY A 129 2.93 -8.46 22.58
C GLY A 129 1.58 -8.29 21.87
N GLY A 130 0.50 -8.81 22.45
CA GLY A 130 -0.85 -8.61 21.92
C GLY A 130 -1.23 -7.13 21.81
N ARG A 131 -0.95 -6.33 22.85
CA ARG A 131 -1.21 -4.88 22.84
C ARG A 131 -0.39 -4.13 21.79
N LEU A 132 0.88 -4.49 21.62
CA LEU A 132 1.73 -3.87 20.60
C LEU A 132 1.26 -4.22 19.17
N LEU A 133 0.80 -5.44 18.94
CA LEU A 133 0.21 -5.84 17.66
C LEU A 133 -1.12 -5.12 17.38
N GLU A 134 -1.94 -4.93 18.41
CA GLU A 134 -3.16 -4.12 18.32
C GLU A 134 -2.84 -2.65 18.01
N ALA A 135 -1.81 -2.08 18.64
CA ALA A 135 -1.35 -0.72 18.38
C ALA A 135 -0.82 -0.55 16.95
N TYR A 136 0.00 -1.49 16.47
CA TYR A 136 0.42 -1.61 15.07
C TYR A 136 -0.77 -1.65 14.11
N ALA A 137 -1.76 -2.51 14.38
CA ALA A 137 -2.94 -2.58 13.52
C ALA A 137 -3.78 -1.29 13.60
N ALA A 138 -3.84 -0.64 14.76
CA ALA A 138 -4.58 0.60 14.97
C ALA A 138 -3.96 1.79 14.21
N SER A 139 -2.64 1.90 14.14
CA SER A 139 -1.94 2.94 13.38
C SER A 139 -2.25 2.82 11.88
N LEU A 140 -2.14 1.62 11.31
CA LEU A 140 -2.49 1.36 9.90
C LEU A 140 -3.99 1.57 9.61
N LYS A 141 -4.89 1.17 10.53
CA LYS A 141 -6.32 1.46 10.42
C LYS A 141 -6.63 2.96 10.47
N LYS A 142 -5.80 3.78 11.13
CA LYS A 142 -5.94 5.25 11.10
C LYS A 142 -5.67 5.77 9.69
N VAL A 143 -4.58 5.31 9.04
CA VAL A 143 -4.25 5.65 7.65
C VAL A 143 -5.36 5.23 6.70
N SER A 144 -5.80 3.97 6.76
CA SER A 144 -6.86 3.47 5.88
C SER A 144 -8.18 4.22 6.05
N ARG A 145 -8.50 4.69 7.27
CA ARG A 145 -9.66 5.56 7.49
C ARG A 145 -9.45 6.96 6.89
N ALA A 146 -8.25 7.52 6.92
CA ALA A 146 -7.96 8.79 6.26
C ALA A 146 -8.18 8.67 4.74
N ILE A 147 -7.64 7.61 4.13
CA ILE A 147 -7.82 7.31 2.70
C ILE A 147 -9.32 7.20 2.35
N ARG A 148 -10.08 6.37 3.08
CA ARG A 148 -11.53 6.21 2.82
C ARG A 148 -12.32 7.50 2.97
N ARG A 149 -12.00 8.34 3.97
CA ARG A 149 -12.66 9.63 4.15
C ARG A 149 -12.43 10.53 2.94
N GLU A 150 -11.22 10.56 2.42
CA GLU A 150 -10.89 11.37 1.25
C GLU A 150 -11.56 10.86 -0.02
N CYS A 151 -11.58 9.54 -0.24
CA CYS A 151 -12.37 8.94 -1.32
C CYS A 151 -13.87 9.29 -1.21
N GLY A 152 -14.42 9.27 0.00
CA GLY A 152 -15.83 9.62 0.25
C GLY A 152 -16.16 11.08 -0.07
N LYS A 153 -15.29 12.02 0.34
CA LYS A 153 -15.44 13.44 -0.01
C LYS A 153 -15.40 13.65 -1.54
N ARG A 154 -14.47 12.98 -2.23
CA ARG A 154 -14.35 13.05 -3.69
C ARG A 154 -15.59 12.50 -4.40
N ALA A 155 -16.12 11.37 -3.94
CA ALA A 155 -17.34 10.79 -4.50
C ALA A 155 -18.55 11.73 -4.33
N ALA A 156 -18.74 12.29 -3.13
CA ALA A 156 -19.81 13.26 -2.88
C ALA A 156 -19.67 14.54 -3.74
N ALA A 157 -18.44 15.04 -3.91
CA ALA A 157 -18.17 16.18 -4.79
C ALA A 157 -18.47 15.87 -6.27
N ALA A 158 -18.26 14.63 -6.72
CA ALA A 158 -18.58 14.21 -8.09
C ALA A 158 -20.10 14.09 -8.32
N GLU A 159 -20.86 13.56 -7.36
CA GLU A 159 -22.32 13.42 -7.43
C GLU A 159 -23.03 14.77 -7.57
N THR A 160 -22.53 15.81 -6.88
CA THR A 160 -23.09 17.16 -6.96
C THR A 160 -22.87 17.87 -8.30
N ARG A 161 -22.01 17.34 -9.19
CA ARG A 161 -21.48 18.10 -10.35
C ARG A 161 -21.98 17.71 -11.74
N GLY A 162 -22.83 16.69 -11.89
CA GLY A 162 -23.41 16.32 -13.19
C GLY A 162 -22.39 15.71 -14.17
N GLY A 163 -22.77 14.66 -14.89
CA GLY A 163 -21.86 13.72 -15.57
C GLY A 163 -21.15 14.17 -16.86
N ASP A 164 -21.07 15.46 -17.18
CA ASP A 164 -20.60 15.93 -18.50
C ASP A 164 -19.14 16.46 -18.53
N GLU A 165 -18.48 16.61 -17.38
CA GLU A 165 -17.15 17.24 -17.29
C GLU A 165 -15.95 16.39 -17.78
N SER A 166 -16.14 15.12 -18.12
CA SER A 166 -15.04 14.22 -18.51
C SER A 166 -14.50 14.49 -19.93
N CYS A 167 -15.34 15.01 -20.84
CA CYS A 167 -14.97 15.20 -22.25
C CYS A 167 -14.22 16.52 -22.52
N GLY A 168 -14.22 17.46 -21.57
CA GLY A 168 -13.66 18.81 -21.74
C GLY A 168 -12.34 19.09 -21.04
N ALA A 169 -11.82 18.16 -20.24
CA ALA A 169 -10.62 18.42 -19.45
C ALA A 169 -9.35 18.46 -20.30
N PRO A 170 -8.44 19.42 -20.08
CA PRO A 170 -7.16 19.43 -20.77
C PRO A 170 -6.37 18.17 -20.40
N ARG A 171 -5.72 17.55 -21.38
CA ARG A 171 -5.02 16.27 -21.22
C ARG A 171 -4.10 16.20 -19.98
N PRO A 172 -3.31 17.24 -19.63
CA PRO A 172 -2.48 17.21 -18.43
C PRO A 172 -3.28 17.12 -17.12
N VAL A 173 -4.42 17.80 -17.01
CA VAL A 173 -5.28 17.71 -15.81
C VAL A 173 -5.92 16.33 -15.70
N ALA A 174 -6.40 15.78 -16.82
CA ALA A 174 -6.92 14.42 -16.83
C ALA A 174 -5.83 13.43 -16.37
N MET A 175 -4.62 13.51 -16.93
CA MET A 175 -3.50 12.66 -16.55
C MET A 175 -3.16 12.79 -15.05
N LEU A 176 -3.05 14.00 -14.51
CA LEU A 176 -2.76 14.20 -13.09
C LEU A 176 -3.86 13.61 -12.18
N ALA A 177 -5.12 13.78 -12.56
CA ALA A 177 -6.25 13.19 -11.84
C ALA A 177 -6.17 11.65 -11.84
N GLU A 178 -5.83 11.08 -12.99
CA GLU A 178 -5.61 9.65 -13.17
C GLU A 178 -4.45 9.14 -12.31
N VAL A 179 -3.31 9.84 -12.29
CA VAL A 179 -2.14 9.50 -11.45
C VAL A 179 -2.49 9.61 -9.95
N ARG A 180 -3.26 10.62 -9.54
CA ARG A 180 -3.75 10.75 -8.16
C ARG A 180 -4.60 9.54 -7.75
N GLU A 181 -5.47 9.04 -8.63
CA GLU A 181 -6.31 7.88 -8.33
C GLU A 181 -5.49 6.60 -8.17
N ILE A 182 -4.49 6.40 -9.02
CA ILE A 182 -3.53 5.29 -8.88
C ILE A 182 -2.79 5.41 -7.55
N THR A 183 -2.35 6.62 -7.21
CA THR A 183 -1.64 6.89 -5.94
C THR A 183 -2.50 6.49 -4.75
N VAL A 184 -3.74 6.97 -4.67
CA VAL A 184 -4.65 6.65 -3.57
C VAL A 184 -4.91 5.15 -3.47
N SER A 185 -5.11 4.47 -4.61
CA SER A 185 -5.34 3.02 -4.66
C SER A 185 -4.13 2.22 -4.21
N LEU A 186 -2.93 2.65 -4.59
CA LEU A 186 -1.67 1.99 -4.21
C LEU A 186 -1.38 2.19 -2.72
N LEU A 187 -1.60 3.39 -2.17
CA LEU A 187 -1.49 3.63 -0.73
C LEU A 187 -2.42 2.72 0.08
N GLN A 188 -3.68 2.58 -0.37
CA GLN A 188 -4.62 1.67 0.28
C GLN A 188 -4.14 0.22 0.20
N SER A 189 -3.63 -0.22 -0.96
CA SER A 189 -3.06 -1.56 -1.15
C SER A 189 -1.87 -1.84 -0.23
N CYS A 190 -0.99 -0.85 -0.02
CA CYS A 190 0.13 -0.96 0.91
C CYS A 190 -0.36 -1.17 2.35
N VAL A 191 -1.32 -0.36 2.79
CA VAL A 191 -1.88 -0.47 4.14
C VAL A 191 -2.60 -1.81 4.35
N ASP A 192 -3.35 -2.27 3.35
CA ASP A 192 -4.06 -3.56 3.43
C ASP A 192 -3.10 -4.76 3.41
N ALA A 193 -1.98 -4.67 2.70
CA ALA A 193 -0.93 -5.68 2.75
C ALA A 193 -0.28 -5.75 4.14
N LEU A 194 0.07 -4.60 4.72
CA LEU A 194 0.66 -4.51 6.06
C LEU A 194 -0.31 -4.98 7.17
N LEU A 195 -1.60 -4.66 7.05
CA LEU A 195 -2.64 -5.16 7.96
C LEU A 195 -2.82 -6.67 7.88
N ARG A 196 -2.71 -7.26 6.68
CA ARG A 196 -2.74 -8.72 6.50
C ARG A 196 -1.53 -9.40 7.11
N GLN A 197 -0.35 -8.81 7.01
CA GLN A 197 0.87 -9.32 7.66
C GLN A 197 0.72 -9.34 9.20
N ALA A 198 -0.01 -8.39 9.80
CA ALA A 198 -0.34 -8.40 11.23
C ALA A 198 -1.08 -9.66 11.69
N VAL A 199 -1.96 -10.20 10.84
CA VAL A 199 -2.76 -11.39 11.14
C VAL A 199 -1.87 -12.65 11.14
N GLY A 200 -0.86 -12.70 10.25
CA GLY A 200 0.10 -13.80 10.15
C GLY A 200 1.18 -13.79 11.25
N VAL A 201 1.46 -12.64 11.86
CA VAL A 201 2.47 -12.48 12.94
C VAL A 201 1.91 -12.89 14.32
N ARG A 202 0.60 -13.15 14.44
CA ARG A 202 -0.01 -13.54 15.71
C ARG A 202 0.66 -14.82 16.22
N PRO A 203 1.34 -14.80 17.39
CA PRO A 203 1.88 -16.02 17.96
C PRO A 203 0.70 -16.94 18.25
N THR A 204 0.67 -18.11 17.60
CA THR A 204 -0.29 -19.17 17.89
C THR A 204 0.00 -19.73 19.28
N SER A 205 -0.40 -19.02 20.32
CA SER A 205 -0.53 -19.52 21.68
C SER A 205 -1.99 -19.45 22.09
N ALA A 206 -2.83 -20.19 21.40
CA ALA A 206 -4.08 -20.76 21.88
C ALA A 206 -4.70 -21.53 20.71
N THR A 207 -4.97 -22.80 20.96
CA THR A 207 -5.75 -23.70 20.13
C THR A 207 -6.87 -22.99 19.38
N ALA A 208 -7.03 -23.32 18.09
CA ALA A 208 -8.18 -22.92 17.30
C ALA A 208 -9.48 -23.27 18.04
N SER A 209 -10.15 -22.26 18.59
CA SER A 209 -11.59 -22.21 18.82
C SER A 209 -11.99 -20.84 19.35
N SER A 210 -13.10 -20.32 18.82
CA SER A 210 -13.90 -19.17 19.30
C SER A 210 -13.27 -17.79 19.05
N SER A 211 -13.80 -16.90 18.19
CA SER A 211 -15.21 -16.51 17.99
C SER A 211 -16.03 -16.50 19.27
N ARG A 212 -16.19 -15.28 19.79
CA ARG A 212 -17.01 -14.84 20.94
C ARG A 212 -16.19 -14.59 22.19
N TRP A 213 -16.13 -13.30 22.52
CA TRP A 213 -15.74 -12.76 23.80
C TRP A 213 -16.37 -13.52 24.97
N SER A 214 -15.52 -13.88 25.93
CA SER A 214 -15.76 -13.87 27.38
C SER A 214 -16.87 -14.74 27.99
N LEU A 215 -16.59 -15.15 29.24
CA LEU A 215 -17.49 -15.72 30.25
C LEU A 215 -17.69 -17.23 30.02
N VAL A 216 -17.06 -18.11 30.80
CA VAL A 216 -17.33 -18.26 32.24
C VAL A 216 -16.08 -18.77 32.97
N SER A 217 -15.72 -18.06 34.04
CA SER A 217 -14.81 -18.52 35.10
C SER A 217 -15.28 -19.82 35.73
N ARG A 218 -14.36 -20.75 36.03
CA ARG A 218 -14.39 -21.90 36.98
C ARG A 218 -13.71 -23.11 36.32
N ALA A 219 -12.90 -23.94 36.96
CA ALA A 219 -12.45 -24.01 38.33
C ALA A 219 -11.17 -24.86 38.37
N LEU A 220 -10.31 -24.46 39.31
CA LEU A 220 -9.24 -25.18 40.00
C LEU A 220 -9.10 -26.70 39.78
N THR A 221 -7.84 -27.08 39.56
CA THR A 221 -7.16 -28.24 40.16
C THR A 221 -7.93 -29.55 40.26
N TYR A 222 -7.57 -30.52 39.42
CA TYR A 222 -7.35 -31.89 39.90
C TYR A 222 -6.32 -32.61 39.03
N SER A 223 -5.50 -33.38 39.74
CA SER A 223 -4.24 -34.03 39.42
C SER A 223 -4.33 -35.33 38.62
N ARG A 224 -3.15 -35.77 38.10
CA ARG A 224 -2.73 -37.19 37.85
C ARG A 224 -3.51 -37.93 36.73
N SER A 225 -2.95 -38.85 35.94
CA SER A 225 -1.68 -39.59 35.95
C SER A 225 -1.32 -40.08 34.53
N MET A 226 -0.10 -40.63 34.43
CA MET A 226 0.49 -41.46 33.36
C MET A 226 -0.47 -42.46 32.70
N SER A 227 -0.22 -42.77 31.41
CA SER A 227 -0.17 -44.15 30.89
C SER A 227 0.50 -44.21 29.50
N MET A 228 1.23 -45.29 29.25
CA MET A 228 2.02 -45.64 28.04
C MET A 228 1.24 -46.61 27.13
N ALA A 229 1.49 -46.55 25.81
CA ALA A 229 1.50 -47.68 24.84
C ALA A 229 1.94 -47.10 23.48
N SER A 230 3.12 -47.44 22.94
CA SER A 230 3.51 -48.66 22.17
C SER A 230 2.89 -48.76 20.78
N GLY A 231 3.72 -48.84 19.73
CA GLY A 231 3.29 -49.17 18.36
C GLY A 231 4.25 -48.72 17.24
N GLU A 232 5.23 -49.57 16.98
CA GLU A 232 6.12 -49.83 15.84
C GLU A 232 5.92 -49.13 14.46
N ASP A 233 7.07 -48.77 13.88
CA ASP A 233 7.62 -48.98 12.52
C ASP A 233 6.83 -48.64 11.24
N LYS A 234 7.42 -47.78 10.39
CA LYS A 234 8.07 -48.26 9.13
C LYS A 234 8.88 -47.19 8.39
N GLU A 235 9.99 -47.70 7.90
CA GLU A 235 11.06 -47.10 7.11
C GLU A 235 10.73 -47.07 5.61
N GLY A 236 11.28 -46.10 4.87
CA GLY A 236 11.12 -45.99 3.43
C GLY A 236 11.85 -44.79 2.85
N ALA A 237 13.15 -44.93 2.61
CA ALA A 237 13.97 -43.98 1.88
C ALA A 237 13.77 -44.12 0.36
N ARG A 238 13.67 -43.00 -0.36
CA ARG A 238 14.17 -42.83 -1.73
C ARG A 238 14.39 -41.34 -2.03
N ALA A 239 15.60 -41.03 -2.47
CA ALA A 239 16.07 -39.73 -2.93
C ALA A 239 16.04 -39.67 -4.47
N ASP A 240 15.66 -38.50 -5.00
CA ASP A 240 16.34 -37.66 -6.04
C ASP A 240 15.29 -36.77 -6.72
N ALA A 241 15.36 -35.44 -6.53
CA ALA A 241 15.99 -34.43 -7.40
C ALA A 241 15.04 -34.03 -8.57
N ASP A 242 14.80 -32.78 -8.93
CA ASP A 242 15.31 -31.47 -8.53
C ASP A 242 14.37 -30.36 -9.09
N GLU A 243 14.61 -29.13 -8.65
CA GLU A 243 14.26 -27.82 -9.23
C GLU A 243 13.04 -27.00 -8.71
N PRO A 244 13.24 -25.68 -8.37
CA PRO A 244 12.39 -24.94 -7.44
C PRO A 244 11.71 -23.70 -8.08
N VAL A 245 10.46 -23.41 -7.71
CA VAL A 245 9.84 -22.11 -8.08
C VAL A 245 9.21 -21.43 -6.86
N LEU A 246 9.94 -20.41 -6.40
CA LEU A 246 9.51 -19.12 -5.85
C LEU A 246 8.28 -19.04 -4.92
N GLY A 247 8.59 -18.80 -3.64
CA GLY A 247 8.11 -17.58 -2.98
C GLY A 247 6.67 -17.58 -2.45
N SER A 248 6.17 -18.71 -1.93
CA SER A 248 4.93 -18.72 -1.16
C SER A 248 5.25 -18.47 0.33
N PHE A 249 5.02 -17.24 0.78
CA PHE A 249 5.11 -16.87 2.19
C PHE A 249 3.99 -17.59 2.99
N CYS A 250 4.38 -18.70 3.62
CA CYS A 250 3.77 -19.38 4.76
C CYS A 250 2.28 -19.78 4.68
N ASN A 251 2.01 -20.94 4.08
CA ASN A 251 1.08 -21.91 4.65
C ASN A 251 1.92 -23.05 5.26
N THR A 252 2.23 -23.03 6.55
CA THR A 252 2.86 -24.19 7.21
C THR A 252 1.86 -24.85 8.14
N THR A 253 1.41 -26.03 7.70
CA THR A 253 0.71 -27.03 8.48
C THR A 253 1.48 -27.38 9.76
N THR A 254 0.70 -27.58 10.80
CA THR A 254 1.08 -27.86 12.18
C THR A 254 1.97 -29.10 12.34
N LYS A 255 3.21 -28.88 12.79
CA LYS A 255 3.95 -29.69 13.76
C LYS A 255 5.12 -28.83 14.26
N ASP A 256 5.56 -29.06 15.48
CA ASP A 256 6.78 -28.49 16.09
C ASP A 256 6.62 -27.13 16.82
N ALA A 257 5.72 -27.08 17.80
CA ALA A 257 5.56 -25.95 18.73
C ALA A 257 6.46 -26.01 19.99
N ALA A 258 7.60 -26.73 19.94
CA ALA A 258 8.47 -26.93 21.11
C ALA A 258 9.98 -26.79 20.81
N SER A 259 10.36 -26.00 19.80
CA SER A 259 11.77 -25.69 19.50
C SER A 259 12.00 -24.18 19.47
N GLY A 260 13.19 -23.73 19.88
CA GLY A 260 13.65 -22.33 19.80
C GLY A 260 13.61 -21.74 18.38
N ASP A 261 13.42 -22.60 17.37
CA ASP A 261 13.20 -22.26 15.97
C ASP A 261 12.01 -21.30 15.74
N GLY A 262 10.93 -21.42 16.53
CA GLY A 262 9.76 -20.55 16.41
C GLY A 262 10.04 -19.07 16.77
N LEU A 263 10.92 -18.83 17.74
CA LEU A 263 11.31 -17.47 18.16
C LEU A 263 12.20 -16.79 17.10
N LEU A 264 13.17 -17.54 16.55
CA LEU A 264 14.03 -17.07 15.48
C LEU A 264 13.21 -16.73 14.22
N LYS A 265 12.22 -17.56 13.89
CA LYS A 265 11.28 -17.33 12.79
C LYS A 265 10.41 -16.08 13.01
N ALA A 266 9.89 -15.86 14.22
CA ALA A 266 9.12 -14.64 14.52
C ALA A 266 10.00 -13.37 14.43
N GLN A 267 11.24 -13.46 14.89
CA GLN A 267 12.19 -12.34 14.83
C GLN A 267 12.58 -11.97 13.40
N SER A 268 12.79 -12.96 12.52
CA SER A 268 13.10 -12.74 11.11
C SER A 268 11.89 -12.16 10.35
N GLN A 269 10.67 -12.62 10.65
CA GLN A 269 9.44 -12.06 10.10
C GLN A 269 9.25 -10.59 10.48
N LEU A 270 9.43 -10.23 11.75
CA LEU A 270 9.33 -8.84 12.19
C LEU A 270 10.43 -7.95 11.60
N GLN A 271 11.63 -8.48 11.38
CA GLN A 271 12.71 -7.75 10.72
C GLN A 271 12.39 -7.47 9.25
N SER A 272 11.83 -8.46 8.55
CA SER A 272 11.35 -8.29 7.18
C SER A 272 10.23 -7.26 7.09
N LEU A 273 9.28 -7.31 8.03
CA LEU A 273 8.20 -6.33 8.13
C LEU A 273 8.72 -4.90 8.40
N GLU A 274 9.69 -4.74 9.30
CA GLU A 274 10.33 -3.44 9.56
C GLU A 274 10.97 -2.88 8.29
N GLY A 275 11.77 -3.68 7.57
CA GLY A 275 12.39 -3.26 6.32
C GLY A 275 11.37 -2.95 5.22
N CYS A 276 10.24 -3.67 5.18
CA CYS A 276 9.12 -3.32 4.31
C CYS A 276 8.56 -1.94 4.62
N ILE A 277 8.32 -1.63 5.91
CA ILE A 277 7.76 -0.35 6.30
C ILE A 277 8.74 0.78 5.96
N GLU A 278 10.04 0.59 6.20
CA GLU A 278 11.09 1.55 5.81
C GLU A 278 11.09 1.82 4.30
N GLY A 279 11.04 0.78 3.46
CA GLY A 279 10.98 0.96 2.00
C GLY A 279 9.71 1.69 1.53
N LEU A 280 8.57 1.50 2.21
CA LEU A 280 7.34 2.23 1.93
C LEU A 280 7.42 3.70 2.37
N GLU A 281 8.07 4.00 3.51
CA GLU A 281 8.32 5.36 3.98
C GLU A 281 9.22 6.14 3.00
N ASP A 282 10.29 5.52 2.51
CA ASP A 282 11.19 6.11 1.52
C ASP A 282 10.46 6.42 0.20
N GLY A 283 9.65 5.46 -0.28
CA GLY A 283 8.81 5.65 -1.46
C GLY A 283 7.80 6.78 -1.30
N LEU A 284 7.16 6.88 -0.12
CA LEU A 284 6.25 7.96 0.22
C LEU A 284 6.93 9.32 0.29
N GLU A 285 8.16 9.39 0.80
CA GLU A 285 8.90 10.65 0.85
C GLU A 285 9.24 11.15 -0.56
N ARG A 286 9.67 10.25 -1.45
CA ARG A 286 9.89 10.58 -2.86
C ARG A 286 8.62 11.09 -3.53
N LEU A 287 7.50 10.37 -3.33
CA LEU A 287 6.18 10.75 -3.83
C LEU A 287 5.77 12.14 -3.32
N PHE A 288 5.91 12.40 -2.02
CA PHE A 288 5.56 13.68 -1.40
C PHE A 288 6.33 14.85 -2.04
N ARG A 289 7.62 14.68 -2.29
CA ARG A 289 8.45 15.69 -2.98
C ARG A 289 7.97 15.92 -4.41
N ASN A 290 7.66 14.87 -5.16
CA ASN A 290 7.17 15.00 -6.54
C ASN A 290 5.79 15.66 -6.61
N LEU A 291 4.90 15.39 -5.64
CA LEU A 291 3.60 16.07 -5.53
C LEU A 291 3.74 17.57 -5.28
N ILE A 292 4.69 17.98 -4.42
CA ILE A 292 4.98 19.41 -4.22
C ILE A 292 5.44 20.05 -5.53
N LYS A 293 6.39 19.42 -6.24
CA LYS A 293 6.90 19.94 -7.52
C LYS A 293 5.78 20.09 -8.56
N SER A 294 4.96 19.05 -8.75
CA SER A 294 3.81 19.08 -9.67
C SER A 294 2.80 20.17 -9.30
N ARG A 295 2.51 20.35 -8.00
CA ARG A 295 1.65 21.44 -7.52
C ARG A 295 2.24 22.82 -7.83
N VAL A 296 3.51 23.04 -7.55
CA VAL A 296 4.20 24.31 -7.86
C VAL A 296 4.13 24.59 -9.35
N CYS A 297 4.40 23.59 -10.19
CA CYS A 297 4.29 23.70 -11.65
C CYS A 297 2.89 24.14 -12.11
N LEU A 298 1.82 23.58 -11.53
CA LEU A 298 0.44 23.99 -11.83
C LEU A 298 0.14 25.42 -11.34
N LEU A 299 0.61 25.79 -10.14
CA LEU A 299 0.43 27.13 -9.59
C LEU A 299 1.13 28.18 -10.47
N ASP A 300 2.36 27.92 -10.88
CA ASP A 300 3.12 28.79 -11.78
C ASP A 300 2.41 28.95 -13.13
N CYS A 301 1.77 27.89 -13.62
CA CYS A 301 1.00 27.93 -14.85
C CYS A 301 -0.19 28.89 -14.78
N VAL A 302 -0.95 28.89 -13.68
CA VAL A 302 -2.18 29.71 -13.52
C VAL A 302 -1.95 31.09 -12.90
N SER A 303 -0.77 31.34 -12.34
CA SER A 303 -0.42 32.63 -11.70
C SER A 303 0.26 33.63 -12.66
N LEU A 304 0.68 33.17 -13.84
CA LEU A 304 1.34 33.93 -14.90
C LEU A 304 0.40 34.11 -16.10
#